data_AF-A0A928GSQ0-F1
#
_entry.id   AF-A0A928GSQ0-F1
#
_cell.length_a   1.000
_cell.length_b   1.000
_cell.length_c   1.000
_cell.angle_alpha   90.00
_cell.angle_beta   90.00
_cell.angle_gamma   90.00
#
_symmetry.space_group_name_H-M   'P 1'
#
loop_
_entity.id
_entity.type
_entity.pdbx_description
1 polymer ?
#
loop_
_entity_poly.entity_id
_entity_poly.type
_entity_poly.pdbx_seq_one_letter_code
_entity_poly.pdbx_strand_id
1 'polypeptide(L)' 'MKKTIISIWNFYYEGFKNMTWGKQLWLLIFLKVIILFLVLRLFFFKPAMAGKTDEQKSEYVGTQLIKK' A
#
# COMPACT_ATOMS: atom_id res chain seq x y z
N MET A 1 12.82 -2.81 -30.12
CA MET A 1 12.11 -3.02 -28.84
C MET A 1 12.29 -1.87 -27.85
N LYS A 2 13.51 -1.48 -27.46
CA LYS A 2 13.74 -0.35 -26.53
C LYS A 2 13.08 0.98 -26.98
N LYS A 3 13.17 1.31 -28.27
CA LYS A 3 12.56 2.54 -28.82
C LYS A 3 11.03 2.57 -28.70
N THR A 4 10.36 1.43 -28.88
CA THR A 4 8.89 1.32 -28.76
C THR A 4 8.44 1.53 -27.31
N ILE A 5 9.15 0.95 -26.34
CA ILE A 5 8.86 1.13 -24.91
C ILE A 5 9.03 2.60 -24.51
N ILE A 6 10.09 3.26 -24.98
CA ILE A 6 10.32 4.70 -24.71
C ILE A 6 9.22 5.56 -25.33
N SER A 7 8.78 5.25 -26.54
CA SER A 7 7.68 5.97 -27.20
C SER A 7 6.36 5.81 -26.46
N ILE A 8 6.04 4.61 -25.99
CA ILE A 8 4.83 4.34 -25.19
C ILE A 8 4.90 5.12 -23.86
N TRP A 9 6.05 5.09 -23.18
CA TRP A 9 6.25 5.86 -21.95
C TRP A 9 6.03 7.36 -22.17
N ASN A 10 6.63 7.94 -23.21
CA ASN A 10 6.49 9.35 -23.54
C ASN A 10 5.04 9.72 -23.85
N PHE A 11 4.30 8.86 -24.57
CA PHE A 11 2.88 9.09 -24.85
C PHE A 11 2.05 9.20 -23.56
N TYR A 12 2.22 8.27 -22.61
CA TYR A 12 1.50 8.32 -21.34
C TYR A 12 1.94 9.52 -20.49
N TYR A 13 3.23 9.83 -20.47
CA TYR A 13 3.75 10.98 -19.74
C TYR A 13 3.23 12.31 -20.30
N GLU A 14 3.28 12.51 -21.61
CA GLU A 14 2.78 13.71 -22.28
C GLU A 14 1.25 13.83 -22.15
N GLY A 15 0.52 12.73 -22.33
CA GLY A 15 -0.92 12.68 -22.11
C GLY A 15 -1.30 13.09 -20.69
N PHE A 16 -0.64 12.52 -19.68
CA PHE A 16 -0.88 12.88 -18.28
C PHE A 16 -0.46 14.32 -17.96
N LYS A 17 0.64 14.81 -18.53
CA LYS A 17 1.11 16.18 -18.36
C LYS A 17 0.14 17.20 -18.96
N ASN A 18 -0.49 16.90 -20.08
CA ASN A 18 -1.40 17.81 -20.77
C ASN A 18 -2.85 17.71 -20.25
N MET A 19 -3.14 16.83 -19.29
CA MET A 19 -4.45 16.77 -18.65
C MET A 19 -4.70 17.96 -17.72
N THR A 20 -5.77 18.73 -18.00
CA THR A 20 -6.24 19.82 -17.13
C THR A 20 -6.99 19.29 -15.91
N TRP A 21 -8.00 18.43 -16.12
CA TRP A 21 -8.83 17.86 -15.05
C TRP A 21 -8.30 16.52 -14.52
N GLY A 22 -7.59 15.76 -15.37
CA GLY A 22 -7.13 14.41 -15.04
C GLY A 22 -6.14 14.34 -13.87
N LYS A 23 -5.27 15.34 -13.72
CA LYS A 23 -4.30 15.41 -12.61
C LYS A 23 -5.00 15.54 -11.25
N GLN A 24 -6.01 16.40 -11.18
CA GLN A 24 -6.80 16.57 -9.96
C GLN A 24 -7.57 15.30 -9.62
N LEU A 25 -8.17 14.65 -10.62
CA LEU A 25 -8.87 13.37 -10.43
C LEU A 25 -7.91 12.27 -9.96
N TRP A 26 -6.71 12.18 -10.52
CA TRP A 26 -5.69 11.22 -10.07
C TRP A 26 -5.27 11.46 -8.62
N LEU A 27 -5.11 12.72 -8.21
CA LEU A 27 -4.83 13.07 -6.83
C LEU A 27 -5.98 12.63 -5.90
N LEU A 28 -7.23 12.84 -6.31
CA LEU A 28 -8.41 12.39 -5.55
C LEU A 28 -8.47 10.86 -5.45
N ILE A 29 -8.14 10.12 -6.51
CA ILE A 29 -8.07 8.66 -6.50
C ILE A 29 -6.98 8.21 -5.52
N PHE A 30 -5.78 8.78 -5.61
CA PHE A 30 -4.66 8.42 -4.73
C PHE A 30 -4.99 8.70 -3.27
N LEU A 31 -5.62 9.86 -3.00
CA LEU A 31 -6.10 10.22 -1.67
C LEU A 31 -7.13 9.20 -1.15
N LYS A 32 -8.13 8.81 -1.96
CA LYS A 32 -9.10 7.77 -1.59
C LYS A 32 -8.43 6.45 -1.27
N VAL A 33 -7.47 6.00 -2.09
CA VAL A 33 -6.74 4.75 -1.86
C VAL A 33 -5.94 4.80 -0.56
N ILE A 34 -5.25 5.91 -0.29
CA ILE A 34 -4.53 6.10 0.99
C ILE A 34 -5.50 6.07 2.17
N ILE A 35 -6.61 6.80 2.10
CA ILE A 35 -7.60 6.86 3.18
C ILE A 35 -8.18 5.47 3.44
N LEU A 36 -8.58 4.75 2.38
CA LEU A 36 -9.10 3.39 2.49
C LEU A 36 -8.05 2.46 3.11
N PHE A 37 -6.80 2.54 2.70
CA PHE A 37 -5.71 1.76 3.27
C PHE A 37 -5.49 2.08 4.75
N LEU A 38 -5.51 3.35 5.14
CA LEU A 38 -5.34 3.77 6.54
C LEU A 38 -6.49 3.28 7.42
N VAL A 39 -7.73 3.42 6.95
CA VAL A 39 -8.92 2.90 7.65
C VAL A 39 -8.78 1.39 7.83
N LEU A 40 -8.53 0.64 6.75
CA LEU A 40 -8.34 -0.81 6.85
C LEU A 40 -7.20 -1.16 7.81
N ARG A 41 -6.07 -0.46 7.74
CA ARG A 41 -4.92 -0.67 8.63
C ARG A 41 -5.28 -0.45 10.10
N LEU A 42 -5.93 0.67 10.43
CA LEU A 42 -6.23 1.01 11.82
C LEU A 42 -7.32 0.11 12.43
N PHE A 43 -8.32 -0.27 11.64
CA PHE A 43 -9.44 -1.09 12.14
C PHE A 43 -9.15 -2.60 12.09
N PHE A 44 -8.51 -3.10 11.04
CA PHE A 44 -8.28 -4.54 10.86
C PHE A 44 -6.90 -5.01 11.34
N PHE A 45 -5.88 -4.15 11.32
CA PHE A 45 -4.51 -4.52 11.69
C PHE A 45 -4.12 -3.90 13.04
N LYS A 46 -4.77 -4.37 14.11
CA LYS A 46 -4.32 -4.07 15.47
C LYS A 46 -2.99 -4.80 15.74
N PRO A 47 -2.01 -4.16 16.39
CA PRO A 47 -0.76 -4.83 16.72
C PRO A 47 -1.01 -5.93 17.76
N ALA A 48 -1.08 -7.18 17.31
CA ALA A 48 -1.41 -8.34 18.15
C ALA A 48 -0.42 -8.58 19.31
N MET A 49 0.77 -7.98 19.24
CA MET A 49 1.87 -8.16 20.18
C MET A 49 2.31 -6.86 20.86
N ALA A 50 1.54 -5.78 20.75
CA ALA A 50 1.85 -4.53 21.46
C ALA A 50 1.81 -4.75 22.98
N GLY A 51 2.87 -4.36 23.68
CA GLY A 51 2.95 -4.41 25.16
C GLY A 51 3.49 -5.71 25.76
N LYS A 52 3.91 -6.70 24.96
CA LYS A 52 4.56 -7.94 25.44
C LYS A 52 6.09 -7.80 25.41
N THR A 53 6.80 -8.38 26.38
CA THR A 53 8.26 -8.53 26.31
C THR A 53 8.64 -9.51 25.20
N ASP A 54 9.89 -9.49 24.74
CA ASP A 54 10.31 -10.36 23.65
C ASP A 54 10.23 -11.85 24.02
N GLU A 55 10.45 -12.22 25.28
CA GLU A 55 10.19 -13.58 25.79
C GLU A 55 8.71 -13.97 25.62
N GLN A 56 7.77 -13.09 26.01
CA GLN A 56 6.33 -13.36 25.92
C GLN A 56 5.82 -13.47 24.48
N LYS A 57 6.46 -12.76 23.54
CA LYS A 57 6.16 -12.89 22.10
C LYS A 57 6.66 -14.22 21.56
N SER A 58 7.88 -14.62 21.93
CA SER A 58 8.51 -15.87 21.51
C SER A 58 7.71 -17.10 21.98
N GLU A 59 7.31 -17.11 23.25
CA GLU A 59 6.49 -18.18 23.83
C GLU A 59 5.10 -18.28 23.18
N TYR A 60 4.47 -17.14 22.89
CA TYR A 60 3.18 -17.10 22.20
C TYR A 60 3.26 -17.65 20.77
N VAL A 61 4.31 -17.33 20.02
CA VAL A 61 4.51 -17.89 18.67
C VAL A 61 4.83 -19.38 18.74
N GLY A 62 5.70 -19.81 19.66
CA GLY A 62 6.07 -21.21 19.84
C GLY A 62 4.88 -22.10 20.17
N THR A 63 4.03 -21.67 21.11
CA THR A 63 2.81 -22.40 21.48
C THR A 63 1.80 -22.51 20.34
N GLN A 64 1.64 -21.47 19.51
CA GLN A 64 0.74 -21.50 18.34
C GLN A 64 1.25 -22.41 17.21
N LEU A 65 2.58 -22.53 17.04
CA LEU A 65 3.18 -23.44 16.05
C LEU A 65 3.10 -24.91 16.45
N ILE A 66 3.18 -25.20 17.75
CA ILE A 66 3.07 -26.56 18.29
C ILE A 66 1.61 -27.05 18.30
N LYS A 67 0.65 -26.14 18.43
CA LYS A 67 -0.78 -26.46 18.52
C LYS A 67 -1.46 -26.67 17.15
N LYS A 68 -0.71 -26.58 16.06
CA LYS A 68 -1.19 -26.75 14.68
C LYS A 68 -0.81 -28.13 14.14
#